data_AF-A0A1X7JZB4-F1
#
_entry.id   AF-A0A1X7JZB4-F1
#
_cell.length_a   1.000
_cell.length_b   1.000
_cell.length_c   1.000
_cell.angle_alpha   90.00
_cell.angle_beta   90.00
_cell.angle_gamma   90.00
#
_symmetry.space_group_name_H-M   'P 1'
#
loop_
_entity.id
_entity.type
_entity.pdbx_description
1 polymer ?
#
loop_
_entity_poly.entity_id
_entity_poly.type
_entity_poly.pdbx_seq_one_letter_code
_entity_poly.pdbx_strand_id
1 'polypeptide(L)' 'MSNASIMVPHGEDKIMVELTVKEAMALSGQRFHSNPQVKNEATKKLMTAIDRKLELNE' A
#
# COMPACT_ATOMS: atom_id res chain seq x y z
N MET A 1 -7.91 17.10 24.53
CA MET A 1 -6.93 16.65 23.52
C MET A 1 -7.69 16.52 22.21
N SER A 2 -7.45 17.41 21.25
CA SER A 2 -8.13 17.39 19.96
C SER A 2 -7.55 16.24 19.12
N ASN A 3 -8.31 15.16 18.95
CA ASN A 3 -8.05 14.17 17.92
C ASN A 3 -8.28 14.88 16.58
N ALA A 4 -7.21 15.42 15.98
CA ALA A 4 -7.27 15.86 14.60
C ALA A 4 -7.58 14.61 13.76
N SER A 5 -8.83 14.48 13.33
CA SER A 5 -9.20 13.51 12.31
C SER A 5 -8.40 13.87 11.06
N ILE A 6 -7.37 13.09 10.76
CA ILE A 6 -6.61 13.22 9.52
C ILE A 6 -7.64 12.92 8.41
N MET A 7 -8.14 13.97 7.75
CA MET A 7 -8.99 13.81 6.57
C MET A 7 -8.07 13.33 5.45
N VAL A 8 -8.12 12.03 5.17
CA VAL A 8 -7.51 11.46 3.97
C VAL A 8 -8.54 11.58 2.84
N PRO A 9 -8.24 12.32 1.75
CA PRO A 9 -9.10 12.33 0.58
C PRO A 9 -9.36 10.90 0.11
N HIS A 10 -10.62 10.55 -0.14
CA HIS A 10 -11.01 9.19 -0.57
C HIS A 10 -10.63 8.07 0.41
N GLY A 11 -10.50 8.37 1.71
CA GLY A 11 -10.06 7.40 2.72
C GLY A 11 -10.96 6.16 2.87
N GLU A 12 -12.22 6.24 2.45
CA GLU A 12 -13.17 5.11 2.47
C GLU A 12 -13.20 4.33 1.15
N ASP A 13 -12.52 4.81 0.11
CA ASP A 13 -12.48 4.15 -1.18
C ASP A 13 -11.56 2.93 -1.15
N LYS A 14 -11.91 1.92 -1.95
CA LYS A 14 -11.10 0.70 -2.10
C LYS A 14 -10.07 0.87 -3.21
N ILE A 15 -8.88 0.33 -2.99
CA ILE A 15 -7.86 0.13 -4.01
C ILE A 15 -7.66 -1.37 -4.27
N MET A 16 -7.37 -1.72 -5.53
CA MET A 16 -7.03 -3.08 -5.93
C MET A 16 -5.58 -3.08 -6.43
N VAL A 17 -4.78 -4.04 -5.98
CA VAL A 17 -3.36 -4.17 -6.35
C VAL A 17 -3.08 -5.62 -6.73
N GLU A 18 -2.45 -5.81 -7.88
CA GLU A 18 -1.96 -7.12 -8.30
C GLU A 18 -0.59 -7.38 -7.65
N LEU A 19 -0.52 -8.46 -6.88
CA LEU A 19 0.67 -8.87 -6.14
C LEU A 19 0.94 -10.36 -6.38
N THR A 20 2.21 -10.75 -6.38
CA THR A 20 2.58 -12.15 -6.23
C THR A 20 2.26 -12.62 -4.81
N VAL A 21 2.14 -13.95 -4.63
CA VAL A 21 1.92 -14.54 -3.31
C VAL A 21 2.99 -14.11 -2.30
N LYS A 22 4.26 -14.03 -2.73
CA LYS A 22 5.38 -13.62 -1.86
C LYS A 22 5.25 -12.15 -1.42
N GLU A 23 4.85 -11.27 -2.33
CA GLU A 23 4.62 -9.85 -2.03
C GLU A 23 3.44 -9.67 -1.06
N ALA A 24 2.34 -10.38 -1.28
CA ALA A 24 1.18 -10.36 -0.38
C ALA A 24 1.56 -10.85 1.04
N MET A 25 2.32 -11.95 1.13
CA MET A 25 2.85 -12.44 2.40
C MET A 25 3.80 -11.42 3.05
N ALA A 26 4.64 -10.75 2.26
CA ALA A 26 5.55 -9.73 2.78
C ALA A 26 4.80 -8.53 3.40
N LEU A 27 3.70 -8.12 2.78
CA LEU A 27 2.83 -7.07 3.31
C LEU A 27 2.02 -7.52 4.53
N SER A 28 1.69 -8.81 4.64
CA SER A 28 1.03 -9.37 5.83
C SER A 28 1.96 -9.60 7.03
N GLY A 29 3.25 -9.22 6.91
CA GLY A 29 4.24 -9.29 7.99
C GLY A 29 5.25 -10.44 7.88
N GLN A 30 5.13 -11.33 6.88
CA GLN A 30 6.13 -12.37 6.65
C GLN A 30 7.46 -11.75 6.22
N ARG A 31 8.56 -12.17 6.84
CA ARG A 31 9.90 -11.73 6.45
C ARG A 31 10.55 -12.74 5.51
N PHE A 32 11.09 -12.24 4.41
CA PHE A 32 11.91 -12.99 3.46
C PHE A 32 13.37 -12.59 3.65
N HIS A 33 14.04 -13.19 4.64
CA HIS A 33 15.42 -12.82 5.00
C HIS A 33 16.43 -12.98 3.85
N SER A 34 16.21 -13.97 2.98
CA SER A 34 17.02 -14.20 1.78
C SER A 34 16.70 -13.27 0.62
N ASN A 35 15.56 -12.58 0.65
CA ASN A 35 15.18 -11.63 -0.38
C ASN A 35 14.33 -10.48 0.20
N PRO A 36 14.99 -9.46 0.80
CA PRO A 36 14.30 -8.31 1.35
C PRO A 36 13.64 -7.42 0.28
N GLN A 37 14.03 -7.58 -1.00
CA GLN A 37 13.48 -6.78 -2.09
C GLN A 37 11.99 -7.04 -2.29
N VAL A 38 11.51 -8.25 -1.99
CA VAL A 38 10.08 -8.63 -2.10
C VAL A 38 9.18 -7.64 -1.35
N LYS A 39 9.56 -7.23 -0.14
CA LYS A 39 8.79 -6.25 0.62
C LYS A 39 8.82 -4.88 -0.04
N ASN A 40 9.99 -4.45 -0.50
CA ASN A 40 10.16 -3.15 -1.14
C ASN A 40 9.35 -3.05 -2.45
N GLU A 41 9.37 -4.11 -3.26
CA GLU A 41 8.58 -4.21 -4.49
C GLU A 41 7.08 -4.19 -4.20
N ALA A 42 6.63 -4.96 -3.22
CA ALA A 42 5.23 -4.97 -2.79
C ALA A 42 4.77 -3.58 -2.31
N THR A 43 5.59 -2.90 -1.51
CA THR A 43 5.32 -1.54 -1.03
C THR A 43 5.27 -0.54 -2.18
N LYS A 44 6.19 -0.61 -3.16
CA LYS A 44 6.16 0.26 -4.33
C LYS A 44 4.86 0.10 -5.12
N LYS A 45 4.43 -1.13 -5.38
CA LYS A 45 3.15 -1.40 -6.08
C LYS A 45 1.95 -0.83 -5.34
N LEU A 46 1.92 -0.99 -4.02
CA LEU A 46 0.87 -0.43 -3.17
C LEU A 46 0.86 1.10 -3.22
N MET A 47 2.02 1.74 -3.08
CA MET A 47 2.12 3.20 -3.12
C MET A 47 1.69 3.75 -4.48
N THR A 48 2.15 3.15 -5.59
CA THR A 48 1.69 3.56 -6.93
C THR A 48 0.17 3.44 -7.10
N ALA A 49 -0.48 2.44 -6.50
CA ALA A 49 -1.94 2.31 -6.55
C ALA A 49 -2.65 3.38 -5.69
N ILE A 50 -2.07 3.74 -4.54
CA ILE A 50 -2.55 4.84 -3.70
C ILE A 50 -2.40 6.17 -4.44
N ASP A 51 -1.22 6.46 -4.97
CA ASP A 51 -0.92 7.69 -5.70
C ASP A 51 -1.90 7.88 -6.86
N ARG A 52 -2.11 6.84 -7.68
CA ARG A 52 -3.13 6.87 -8.75
C ARG A 52 -4.52 7.16 -8.23
N LYS A 53 -4.91 6.58 -7.09
CA LYS A 53 -6.25 6.79 -6.51
C LYS A 53 -6.42 8.22 -6.00
N LEU A 54 -5.34 8.86 -5.54
CA LEU A 54 -5.33 10.25 -5.10
C LEU A 54 -5.23 11.23 -6.27
N GLU A 55 -4.47 10.91 -7.32
CA GLU A 55 -4.24 11.74 -8.51
C GLU A 55 -5.41 11.70 -9.53
N LEU A 56 -6.21 10.63 -9.56
CA LEU A 56 -7.33 10.47 -10.53
C LEU A 56 -8.49 11.49 -10.38
N ASN A 57 -8.34 12.53 -9.55
CA ASN A 57 -9.36 13.55 -9.32
C ASN A 57 -8.88 14.99 -9.63
N GLU A 58 -7.81 15.16 -10.41
CA GLU A 58 -7.45 16.43 -11.06
C GLU A 58 -8.00 16.52 -12.50
#